data_AF-A0A5E6N4L7-F1
#
_entry.id   AF-A0A5E6N4L7-F1
#
_cell.length_a   1.000
_cell.length_b   1.000
_cell.length_c   1.000
_cell.angle_alpha   90.00
_cell.angle_beta   90.00
_cell.angle_gamma   90.00
#
_symmetry.space_group_name_H-M   'P 1'
#
loop_
_entity.id
_entity.type
_entity.pdbx_description
1 polymer ?
#
loop_
_entity_poly.entity_id
_entity_poly.type
_entity_poly.pdbx_seq_one_letter_code
_entity_poly.pdbx_strand_id
1 'polypeptide(L)' 'MQTTVSKWGNSAGLRLSKSITSQLHISIGDKLDINIDKGRIIIKPVVKKHKHNLDELLAQVPSD' A
#
# COMPACT_ATOMS: atom_id res chain seq x y z
N MET A 1 4.49 -3.05 -19.50
CA MET A 1 5.54 -3.73 -18.70
C MET A 1 5.07 -5.12 -18.37
N GLN A 2 5.95 -6.12 -18.48
CA GLN A 2 5.69 -7.51 -18.12
C GLN A 2 6.69 -7.92 -17.04
N THR A 3 6.29 -8.85 -16.18
CA THR A 3 7.14 -9.41 -15.13
C THR A 3 6.83 -10.89 -14.97
N THR A 4 7.77 -11.63 -14.38
CA THR A 4 7.66 -13.08 -14.20
C THR A 4 7.59 -13.41 -12.72
N VAL A 5 6.71 -14.34 -12.37
CA VAL A 5 6.64 -14.91 -11.02
C VAL A 5 7.95 -15.63 -10.71
N SER A 6 8.58 -15.30 -9.59
CA SER A 6 9.85 -15.87 -9.15
C SER A 6 9.71 -16.52 -7.79
N LYS A 7 10.52 -17.54 -7.48
CA LYS A 7 10.55 -18.16 -6.15
C LYS A 7 11.39 -17.31 -5.18
N TRP A 8 10.79 -16.87 -4.08
CA TRP A 8 11.44 -16.19 -2.95
C TRP A 8 11.28 -17.05 -1.70
N GLY A 9 12.30 -17.82 -1.34
CA GLY A 9 12.20 -18.83 -0.28
C GLY A 9 11.14 -19.87 -0.61
N ASN A 10 10.14 -20.03 0.27
CA ASN A 10 9.02 -20.96 0.07
C ASN A 10 7.82 -20.34 -0.67
N SER A 11 7.90 -19.06 -1.04
CA SER A 11 6.79 -18.32 -1.64
C SER A 11 7.09 -17.91 -3.07
N ALA A 12 6.03 -17.62 -3.83
CA ALA A 12 6.11 -16.93 -5.11
C ALA A 12 6.10 -15.42 -4.89
N GLY A 13 6.86 -14.67 -5.71
CA GLY A 13 6.98 -13.23 -5.64
C GLY A 13 7.00 -12.57 -7.01
N LEU A 14 6.55 -11.32 -7.07
CA LEU A 14 6.60 -10.45 -8.24
C LEU A 14 7.54 -9.29 -7.96
N ARG A 15 8.47 -9.02 -8.88
CA ARG A 15 9.30 -7.80 -8.81
C ARG A 15 8.51 -6.63 -9.37
N LEU A 16 8.32 -5.59 -8.55
CA LEU A 16 7.79 -4.31 -8.98
C LEU A 16 8.94 -3.43 -9.45
N SER A 17 8.80 -2.80 -10.62
CA SER A 17 9.81 -1.86 -11.09
C SER A 17 9.76 -0.57 -10.29
N LYS A 18 10.87 0.18 -10.30
CA LYS A 18 10.94 1.51 -9.68
C LYS A 18 9.83 2.45 -10.17
N SER A 19 9.43 2.33 -11.44
CA SER A 19 8.35 3.13 -12.01
C SER A 19 6.99 2.86 -11.32
N ILE A 20 6.67 1.58 -11.05
CA ILE A 20 5.42 1.23 -10.33
C ILE A 20 5.47 1.72 -8.89
N THR A 21 6.57 1.46 -8.18
CA THR A 21 6.67 1.85 -6.77
C THR A 21 6.60 3.36 -6.58
N SER A 22 7.22 4.14 -7.50
CA SER A 22 7.13 5.60 -7.49
C SER A 22 5.73 6.12 -7.82
N GLN A 23 5.05 5.55 -8.82
CA GLN A 23 3.68 5.97 -9.18
C GLN A 23 2.65 5.67 -8.09
N LEU A 24 2.85 4.57 -7.35
CA LEU A 24 1.96 4.17 -6.26
C LEU A 24 2.39 4.76 -4.90
N HIS A 25 3.51 5.50 -4.84
CA HIS A 25 4.10 6.05 -3.63
C HIS A 25 4.30 4.99 -2.52
N ILE A 26 4.78 3.80 -2.91
CA ILE A 26 5.04 2.68 -1.99
C ILE A 26 6.53 2.42 -1.83
N SER A 27 6.91 2.07 -0.60
CA SER A 27 8.27 1.77 -0.16
C SER A 27 8.39 0.34 0.36
N ILE A 28 9.63 -0.15 0.49
CA ILE A 28 9.89 -1.44 1.12
C ILE A 28 9.38 -1.43 2.56
N GLY A 29 8.56 -2.41 2.91
CA GLY A 29 7.91 -2.52 4.23
C GLY A 29 6.48 -1.99 4.27
N ASP A 30 6.02 -1.27 3.24
CA ASP A 30 4.63 -0.84 3.16
C ASP A 30 3.68 -2.02 3.03
N LYS A 31 2.52 -1.90 3.69
CA LYS A 31 1.47 -2.91 3.62
C LYS A 31 0.63 -2.69 2.36
N LEU A 32 0.46 -3.77 1.61
CA LEU A 32 -0.43 -3.83 0.46
C LEU A 32 -1.55 -4.83 0.75
N ASP A 33 -2.75 -4.50 0.31
CA ASP A 33 -3.87 -5.44 0.29
C ASP A 33 -3.94 -6.10 -1.10
N ILE A 34 -4.16 -7.41 -1.11
CA ILE A 34 -4.17 -8.24 -2.31
C ILE A 34 -5.51 -8.94 -2.37
N ASN A 35 -6.25 -8.75 -3.47
CA ASN A 35 -7.52 -9.43 -3.71
C ASN A 35 -7.57 -10.03 -5.12
N ILE A 36 -8.42 -11.02 -5.32
CA ILE A 36 -8.67 -11.64 -6.63
C ILE A 36 -10.04 -11.18 -7.12
N ASP A 37 -10.07 -10.49 -8.26
CA ASP A 37 -11.31 -10.06 -8.94
C ASP A 37 -11.29 -10.51 -10.39
N LYS A 38 -12.27 -11.33 -10.78
CA LYS A 38 -12.47 -11.80 -12.16
C LYS A 38 -11.20 -12.40 -12.78
N GLY A 39 -10.50 -13.25 -12.02
CA GLY A 39 -9.25 -13.90 -12.46
C GLY A 39 -8.03 -12.98 -12.49
N ARG A 40 -8.13 -11.76 -11.95
CA ARG A 40 -7.03 -10.79 -11.88
C ARG A 40 -6.64 -10.56 -10.43
N ILE A 41 -5.34 -10.39 -10.20
CA ILE A 41 -4.84 -9.94 -8.91
C ILE A 41 -4.92 -8.41 -8.88
N ILE A 42 -5.65 -7.87 -7.91
CA ILE A 42 -5.69 -6.44 -7.61
C ILE A 42 -4.85 -6.20 -6.36
N ILE A 43 -3.85 -5.33 -6.48
CA ILE A 43 -2.96 -4.94 -5.40
C ILE A 43 -3.16 -3.45 -5.13
N LYS A 44 -3.41 -3.08 -3.88
CA LYS A 44 -3.63 -1.68 -3.48
C LYS A 44 -2.85 -1.33 -2.20
N PRO A 45 -2.30 -0.10 -2.06
CA PRO A 45 -1.72 0.33 -0.80
C PRO A 45 -2.74 0.31 0.33
N VAL A 46 -2.33 -0.13 1.52
CA VAL A 46 -3.15 0.00 2.73
C VAL A 46 -3.02 1.44 3.21
N VAL A 47 -3.96 2.29 2.81
CA VAL A 47 -4.05 3.65 3.35
C VAL A 47 -4.57 3.54 4.79
N LYS A 48 -3.67 3.74 5.75
CA LYS A 48 -4.08 4.03 7.13
C LYS A 48 -4.82 5.37 7.09
N LYS A 49 -6.14 5.33 6.98
CA LYS A 49 -6.94 6.49 7.35
C LYS A 49 -6.69 6.69 8.83
N HIS A 50 -5.84 7.65 9.15
CA HIS A 50 -5.92 8.30 10.44
C HIS A 50 -7.34 8.86 10.52
N LYS A 51 -8.25 8.11 11.16
CA LYS A 51 -9.54 8.65 11.60
C LYS A 51 -9.20 9.61 12.72
N HIS A 52 -8.69 10.77 12.37
CA HIS A 52 -8.76 11.90 13.26
C HIS A 52 -9.93 12.71 12.75
N ASN A 53 -10.97 12.82 13.57
CA ASN A 53 -11.98 13.83 13.30
C ASN A 53 -11.27 15.19 13.42
N LEU A 54 -11.51 16.10 12.48
CA LEU A 54 -10.99 17.46 12.56
C LEU A 54 -11.35 18.10 13.91
N ASP A 55 -12.54 17.81 14.43
CA ASP A 55 -13.01 18.28 15.73
C ASP A 55 -12.13 17.73 16.89
N GLU A 56 -11.72 16.46 16.81
CA GLU A 56 -10.83 15.84 17.82
C GLU A 56 -9.43 16.45 17.81
N LEU A 57 -8.95 16.89 16.64
CA LEU A 57 -7.66 17.56 16.51
C LEU A 57 -7.72 19.01 17.01
N LEU A 58 -8.81 19.72 16.69
CA LEU A 58 -9.02 21.10 17.14
C LEU A 58 -9.22 21.18 18.65
N ALA A 59 -9.87 20.19 19.27
CA ALA A 59 -10.03 20.10 20.72
C ALA A 59 -8.70 19.91 21.49
N GLN A 60 -7.62 19.50 20.81
CA GLN A 60 -6.29 19.33 21.41
C GLN A 60 -5.40 20.57 21.27
N VAL A 61 -5.86 21.63 20.61
CA VAL A 61 -5.11 22.89 20.50
C VAL A 61 -5.29 23.67 21.81
N PRO A 62 -4.20 23.95 22.56
CA PRO A 62 -4.27 24.77 23.77
C PRO A 62 -4.76 26.18 23.41
N SER A 63 -5.64 26.72 24.26
CA SER A 63 -6.05 28.12 24.15
C SER A 63 -5.01 28.98 24.86
N ASP A 64 -4.18 29.67 24.08
CA ASP A 64 -3.35 30.77 24.58
C ASP A 64 -4.22 32.01 24.89
#